data_AF-A0A2E2WJ20-F1
#
_entry.id   AF-A0A2E2WJ20-F1
#
_cell.length_a   1.000
_cell.length_b   1.000
_cell.length_c   1.000
_cell.angle_alpha   90.00
_cell.angle_beta   90.00
_cell.angle_gamma   90.00
#
_symmetry.space_group_name_H-M   'P 1'
#
loop_
_entity.id
_entity.type
_entity.pdbx_description
1 polymer ?
#
loop_
_entity_poly.entity_id
_entity_poly.type
_entity_poly.pdbx_seq_one_letter_code
_entity_poly.pdbx_strand_id
1 'polypeptide(L)'
;MEQTLLSFPEFSLKILGESKKTKKKDPLRICQTNSGDDIDNENGGVFFYILLAIILLAALTYAVSQNNRGNTKLLTDEQAHVAATEIIEYGNTVAAAVQKLRLRGCSDTEISFENDIYQRNNGTLLQPTNHNPIAPADKSCDIFNISGGNINPLTLPPAALGQFASVPGAWKPGAIALYVRNILGVGQNGVNDLILLINDISENACSETNRLNQIEDIPEEDDTLPTSGYTFSGTYSASAAILGDDAPELVGKTAFCIKRNGTALPTEGAYLYHQVLIAR
;
A
#
# COMPACT_ATOMS: atom_id res chain seq x y z
N MET A 1 -1.97 -51.34 -4.47
CA MET A 1 -1.19 -50.59 -3.45
C MET A 1 -1.26 -49.13 -3.85
N GLU A 2 -2.38 -48.43 -3.68
CA GLU A 2 -3.22 -48.22 -2.48
C GLU A 2 -2.58 -47.23 -1.51
N GLN A 3 -3.20 -46.05 -1.40
CA GLN A 3 -3.22 -45.05 -0.30
C GLN A 3 -4.03 -43.84 -0.85
N THR A 4 -5.36 -43.80 -0.75
CA THR A 4 -6.21 -43.51 0.43
C THR A 4 -6.01 -42.08 0.95
N LEU A 5 -6.66 -41.11 0.32
CA LEU A 5 -6.90 -39.78 0.88
C LEU A 5 -8.24 -39.79 1.62
N LEU A 6 -8.17 -39.61 2.93
CA LEU A 6 -9.28 -39.32 3.84
C LEU A 6 -9.64 -37.84 3.69
N SER A 7 -10.89 -37.55 3.32
CA SER A 7 -11.50 -36.22 3.40
C SER A 7 -12.79 -36.33 4.21
N PHE A 8 -12.84 -35.55 5.29
CA PHE A 8 -13.89 -35.45 6.29
C PHE A 8 -15.19 -34.81 5.75
N PRO A 9 -16.33 -34.95 6.47
CA PRO A 9 -17.67 -34.86 5.90
C PRO A 9 -18.25 -33.45 5.84
N GLU A 10 -19.18 -33.25 4.90
CA GLU A 10 -20.02 -32.07 4.75
C GLU A 10 -20.88 -31.79 5.99
N PHE A 11 -20.79 -30.56 6.50
CA PHE A 11 -21.68 -30.06 7.53
C PHE A 11 -22.89 -29.40 6.86
N SER A 12 -24.00 -30.14 6.83
CA SER A 12 -25.29 -29.70 6.32
C SER A 12 -25.98 -28.79 7.37
N LEU A 13 -26.10 -27.49 7.10
CA LEU A 13 -26.87 -26.56 7.94
C LEU A 13 -28.27 -26.38 7.36
N LYS A 14 -29.23 -27.10 7.95
CA LYS A 14 -30.65 -27.09 7.60
C LYS A 14 -31.35 -25.95 8.35
N ILE A 15 -31.57 -24.81 7.71
CA ILE A 15 -32.43 -23.73 8.25
C ILE A 15 -33.89 -24.12 7.98
N LEU A 16 -34.59 -24.61 9.01
CA LEU A 16 -36.05 -24.71 9.03
C LEU A 16 -36.62 -23.45 9.67
N GLY A 17 -37.11 -22.53 8.85
CA GLY A 17 -37.97 -21.43 9.26
C GLY A 17 -39.42 -21.79 8.99
N GLU A 18 -40.16 -22.28 9.99
CA GLU A 18 -41.62 -22.37 9.93
C GLU A 18 -42.26 -21.16 10.61
N SER A 19 -43.20 -20.57 9.87
CA SER A 19 -44.00 -19.41 10.21
C SER A 19 -45.43 -19.84 10.54
N LYS A 20 -46.08 -19.05 11.42
CA LYS A 20 -47.53 -18.96 11.71
C LYS A 20 -48.13 -20.05 12.60
N LYS A 21 -48.65 -19.60 13.76
CA LYS A 21 -50.02 -19.95 14.17
C LYS A 21 -50.68 -18.82 14.96
N THR A 22 -51.98 -18.73 14.70
CA THR A 22 -52.91 -17.63 14.88
C THR A 22 -53.68 -17.69 16.21
N LYS A 23 -54.08 -16.50 16.69
CA LYS A 23 -55.28 -16.13 17.48
C LYS A 23 -56.12 -17.26 18.11
N LYS A 24 -56.37 -17.14 19.42
CA LYS A 24 -57.60 -17.64 20.06
C LYS A 24 -58.11 -16.67 21.14
N LYS A 25 -59.43 -16.47 21.09
CA LYS A 25 -60.33 -15.56 21.82
C LYS A 25 -60.36 -15.72 23.35
N ASP A 26 -60.70 -14.61 24.01
CA ASP A 26 -61.10 -14.36 25.42
C ASP A 26 -62.33 -15.18 25.88
N PRO A 27 -62.94 -14.96 27.08
CA PRO A 27 -62.50 -14.22 28.30
C PRO A 27 -62.74 -15.03 29.59
N LEU A 28 -62.02 -14.72 30.69
CA LEU A 28 -62.53 -15.05 32.04
C LEU A 28 -62.18 -13.94 33.04
N ARG A 29 -63.24 -13.24 33.48
CA ARG A 29 -63.28 -12.44 34.71
C ARG A 29 -62.98 -13.33 35.91
N ILE A 30 -62.37 -12.78 36.96
CA ILE A 30 -62.89 -12.80 38.34
C ILE A 30 -61.97 -11.95 39.26
N CYS A 31 -62.64 -11.09 40.04
CA CYS A 31 -62.29 -10.45 41.31
C CYS A 31 -61.06 -9.52 41.44
N GLN A 32 -61.39 -8.22 41.59
CA GLN A 32 -60.64 -7.29 42.43
C GLN A 32 -60.75 -7.71 43.91
N THR A 33 -59.64 -7.67 44.64
CA THR A 33 -59.59 -7.41 46.08
C THR A 33 -58.42 -6.48 46.35
N ASN A 34 -58.71 -5.30 46.90
CA ASN A 34 -57.71 -4.39 47.48
C ASN A 34 -57.21 -4.97 48.81
N SER A 35 -55.89 -4.93 49.04
CA SER A 35 -55.18 -4.88 50.34
C SER A 35 -53.70 -4.87 49.96
N GLY A 36 -52.96 -3.79 50.14
CA GLY A 36 -52.45 -3.34 51.42
C GLY A 36 -50.91 -3.39 51.28
N ASP A 37 -50.27 -2.26 51.57
CA ASP A 37 -48.84 -2.01 51.38
C ASP A 37 -47.93 -3.06 52.04
N ASP A 38 -46.88 -3.46 51.33
CA ASP A 38 -45.57 -3.76 51.91
C ASP A 38 -44.51 -3.43 50.83
N ILE A 39 -43.90 -2.26 50.94
CA ILE A 39 -42.63 -1.96 50.27
C ILE A 39 -41.56 -2.61 51.15
N ASP A 40 -41.18 -3.83 50.79
CA ASP A 40 -40.07 -4.51 51.43
C ASP A 40 -38.78 -3.71 51.22
N ASN A 41 -38.18 -3.31 52.34
CA ASN A 41 -36.92 -2.61 52.41
C ASN A 41 -35.84 -3.34 51.60
N GLU A 42 -35.39 -2.64 50.56
CA GLU A 42 -34.30 -3.02 49.68
C GLU A 42 -33.00 -3.22 50.47
N ASN A 43 -32.59 -4.46 50.68
CA ASN A 43 -31.17 -4.77 50.87
C ASN A 43 -30.50 -4.84 49.49
N GLY A 44 -30.33 -3.66 48.88
CA GLY A 44 -29.54 -3.48 47.67
C GLY A 44 -28.09 -3.82 47.96
N GLY A 45 -27.70 -5.07 47.72
CA GLY A 45 -26.34 -5.54 47.94
C GLY A 45 -25.35 -4.71 47.14
N VAL A 46 -24.52 -3.92 47.83
CA VAL A 46 -23.43 -3.10 47.28
C VAL A 46 -22.58 -3.86 46.25
N PHE A 47 -22.50 -5.19 46.38
CA PHE A 47 -21.86 -6.09 45.43
C PHE A 47 -22.40 -6.01 43.99
N PHE A 48 -23.71 -5.76 43.79
CA PHE A 48 -24.28 -5.63 42.45
C PHE A 48 -23.75 -4.38 41.72
N TYR A 49 -23.62 -3.27 42.44
CA TYR A 49 -23.09 -2.02 41.89
C TYR A 49 -21.61 -2.14 41.51
N ILE A 50 -20.81 -2.88 42.29
CA ILE A 50 -19.40 -3.14 41.98
C ILE A 50 -19.27 -4.00 40.70
N LEU A 51 -20.08 -5.05 40.57
CA LEU A 51 -20.05 -5.92 39.39
C LEU A 51 -20.51 -5.18 38.12
N LEU A 52 -21.54 -4.35 38.25
CA LEU A 52 -22.01 -3.50 37.16
C LEU A 52 -20.92 -2.52 36.68
N ALA A 53 -20.21 -1.88 37.62
CA ALA A 53 -19.13 -0.94 37.31
C ALA A 53 -17.97 -1.62 36.54
N ILE A 54 -17.58 -2.83 36.93
CA ILE A 54 -16.50 -3.58 36.26
C ILE A 54 -16.93 -3.98 34.85
N ILE A 55 -18.18 -4.43 34.65
CA ILE A 55 -18.70 -4.79 33.33
C ILE A 55 -18.75 -3.58 32.41
N LEU A 56 -19.21 -2.42 32.90
CA LEU A 56 -19.25 -1.19 32.11
C LEU A 56 -17.84 -0.71 31.74
N LEU A 57 -16.88 -0.81 32.66
CA LEU A 57 -15.48 -0.47 32.40
C LEU A 57 -14.87 -1.42 31.36
N ALA A 58 -15.15 -2.72 31.43
CA ALA A 58 -14.70 -3.71 30.47
C ALA A 58 -15.32 -3.48 29.07
N ALA A 59 -16.62 -3.19 29.03
CA ALA A 59 -17.34 -2.88 27.78
C ALA A 59 -16.82 -1.58 27.13
N LEU A 60 -16.55 -0.54 27.93
CA LEU A 60 -15.95 0.70 27.44
C LEU A 60 -14.52 0.46 26.93
N THR A 61 -13.72 -0.33 27.66
CA THR A 61 -12.35 -0.68 27.23
C THR A 61 -12.35 -1.45 25.92
N TYR A 62 -13.32 -2.37 25.75
CA TYR A 62 -13.49 -3.11 24.51
C TYR A 62 -13.96 -2.21 23.36
N ALA A 63 -14.92 -1.31 23.61
CA ALA A 63 -15.40 -0.35 22.62
C ALA A 63 -14.29 0.61 22.15
N VAL A 64 -13.49 1.15 23.08
CA VAL A 64 -12.32 2.00 22.76
C VAL A 64 -11.25 1.20 22.00
N SER A 65 -10.99 -0.04 22.41
CA SER A 65 -10.04 -0.92 21.70
C SER A 65 -10.54 -1.30 20.30
N GLN A 66 -11.85 -1.40 20.09
CA GLN A 66 -12.45 -1.68 18.79
C GLN A 66 -12.44 -0.45 17.88
N ASN A 67 -12.61 0.76 18.45
CA ASN A 67 -12.39 2.02 17.74
C ASN A 67 -10.93 2.20 17.29
N ASN A 68 -9.97 1.67 18.05
CA ASN A 68 -8.56 1.67 17.66
C ASN A 68 -8.20 0.59 16.62
N ARG A 69 -9.06 -0.40 16.37
CA ARG A 69 -8.85 -1.42 15.33
C ARG A 69 -9.44 -1.06 13.97
N GLY A 70 -10.33 -0.06 13.91
CA GLY A 70 -10.85 0.52 12.66
C GLY A 70 -9.99 1.66 12.09
N ASN A 71 -8.94 2.08 12.81
CA ASN A 71 -8.01 3.11 12.38
C ASN A 71 -6.69 2.45 11.95
N THR A 72 -6.70 1.73 10.84
CA THR A 72 -5.48 1.42 10.09
C THR A 72 -4.87 2.73 9.59
N LYS A 73 -4.12 3.40 10.46
CA LYS A 73 -3.21 4.53 10.19
C LYS A 73 -3.71 5.50 9.12
N LEU A 74 -4.72 6.30 9.46
CA LEU A 74 -4.73 7.65 8.90
C LEU A 74 -3.48 8.34 9.47
N LEU A 75 -2.46 8.51 8.62
CA LEU A 75 -1.45 9.56 8.85
C LEU A 75 -2.20 10.85 9.15
N THR A 76 -1.75 11.63 10.14
CA THR A 76 -2.26 13.00 10.23
C THR A 76 -1.84 13.75 8.97
N ASP A 77 -2.57 14.79 8.57
CA ASP A 77 -2.27 15.57 7.37
C ASP A 77 -0.81 16.07 7.38
N GLU A 78 -0.28 16.43 8.55
CA GLU A 78 1.13 16.80 8.72
C GLU A 78 2.09 15.64 8.47
N GLN A 79 1.78 14.44 8.95
CA GLN A 79 2.62 13.27 8.71
C GLN A 79 2.59 12.85 7.24
N ALA A 80 1.44 12.96 6.58
CA ALA A 80 1.31 12.73 5.14
C ALA A 80 2.13 13.74 4.35
N HIS A 81 2.09 15.01 4.74
CA HIS A 81 2.91 16.08 4.15
C HIS A 81 4.41 15.84 4.31
N VAL A 82 4.86 15.44 5.50
CA VAL A 82 6.26 15.10 5.75
C VAL A 82 6.68 13.90 4.90
N ALA A 83 5.87 12.84 4.85
CA ALA A 83 6.16 11.65 4.05
C ALA A 83 6.23 11.97 2.54
N ALA A 84 5.28 12.74 2.02
CA ALA A 84 5.27 13.17 0.62
C ALA A 84 6.50 14.02 0.27
N THR A 85 6.87 14.95 1.16
CA THR A 85 8.06 15.79 0.98
C THR A 85 9.34 14.94 0.96
N GLU A 86 9.49 14.00 1.90
CA GLU A 86 10.64 13.09 1.95
C GLU A 86 10.75 12.24 0.66
N ILE A 87 9.62 11.74 0.15
CA ILE A 87 9.56 10.97 -1.11
C ILE A 87 10.02 11.82 -2.29
N ILE A 88 9.49 13.04 -2.42
CA ILE A 88 9.83 13.96 -3.52
C ILE A 88 11.30 14.38 -3.44
N GLU A 89 11.78 14.77 -2.26
CA GLU A 89 13.17 15.16 -2.02
C GLU A 89 14.14 14.02 -2.35
N TYR A 90 13.79 12.79 -1.98
CA TYR A 90 14.58 11.62 -2.32
C TYR A 90 14.61 11.36 -3.83
N GLY A 91 13.45 11.43 -4.51
CA GLY A 91 13.35 11.34 -5.96
C GLY A 91 14.26 12.35 -6.67
N ASN A 92 14.21 13.62 -6.24
CA ASN A 92 15.07 14.69 -6.75
C ASN A 92 16.55 14.45 -6.47
N THR A 93 16.88 13.93 -5.27
CA THR A 93 18.26 13.60 -4.88
C THR A 93 18.83 12.51 -5.80
N VAL A 94 18.05 11.46 -6.07
CA VAL A 94 18.46 10.38 -6.99
C VAL A 94 18.60 10.93 -8.42
N ALA A 95 17.65 11.73 -8.90
CA ALA A 95 17.71 12.33 -10.23
C ALA A 95 18.98 13.20 -10.39
N ALA A 96 19.29 14.04 -9.40
CA ALA A 96 20.51 14.85 -9.39
C ALA A 96 21.78 13.99 -9.37
N ALA A 97 21.80 12.89 -8.60
CA ALA A 97 22.92 11.96 -8.59
C ALA A 97 23.13 11.30 -9.95
N VAL A 98 22.05 10.86 -10.62
CA VAL A 98 22.12 10.31 -11.98
C VAL A 98 22.72 11.33 -12.95
N GLN A 99 22.26 12.58 -12.94
CA GLN A 99 22.82 13.61 -13.82
C GLN A 99 24.30 13.88 -13.52
N LYS A 100 24.70 13.90 -12.24
CA LYS A 100 26.11 14.05 -11.84
C LYS A 100 26.99 12.91 -12.38
N LEU A 101 26.50 11.67 -12.35
CA LEU A 101 27.23 10.52 -12.90
C LEU A 101 27.36 10.62 -14.41
N ARG A 102 26.32 11.05 -15.12
CA ARG A 102 26.37 11.29 -16.57
C ARG A 102 27.39 12.36 -16.93
N LEU A 103 27.46 13.45 -16.16
CA LEU A 103 28.48 14.50 -16.34
C LEU A 103 29.90 14.00 -16.06
N ARG A 104 30.07 12.94 -15.26
CA ARG A 104 31.36 12.27 -15.02
C ARG A 104 31.74 11.26 -16.10
N GLY A 105 30.89 11.06 -17.11
CA GLY A 105 31.17 10.20 -18.27
C GLY A 105 30.43 8.87 -18.27
N CYS A 106 29.57 8.58 -17.29
CA CYS A 106 28.72 7.39 -17.34
C CYS A 106 27.63 7.57 -18.42
N SER A 107 27.51 6.63 -19.34
CA SER A 107 26.34 6.56 -20.23
C SER A 107 25.07 6.27 -19.42
N ASP A 108 23.91 6.63 -19.97
CA ASP A 108 22.61 6.32 -19.33
C ASP A 108 22.40 4.81 -19.13
N THR A 109 23.01 3.96 -19.96
CA THR A 109 22.98 2.49 -19.85
C THR A 109 23.96 1.93 -18.84
N GLU A 110 24.97 2.68 -18.40
CA GLU A 110 25.97 2.25 -17.41
C GLU A 110 25.56 2.55 -15.97
N ILE A 111 24.48 3.30 -15.75
CA ILE A 111 24.03 3.64 -14.41
C ILE A 111 23.50 2.38 -13.70
N SER A 112 24.08 2.09 -12.53
CA SER A 112 23.68 0.97 -11.68
C SER A 112 22.98 1.46 -10.41
N PHE A 113 21.97 0.70 -10.00
CA PHE A 113 21.21 0.94 -8.77
C PHE A 113 21.27 -0.29 -7.85
N GLU A 114 22.29 -1.14 -8.01
CA GLU A 114 22.44 -2.33 -7.17
C GLU A 114 22.45 -1.99 -5.68
N ASN A 115 21.74 -2.80 -4.89
CA ASN A 115 21.63 -2.64 -3.45
C ASN A 115 21.18 -3.97 -2.80
N ASP A 116 21.30 -4.03 -1.47
CA ASP A 116 20.87 -5.16 -0.64
C ASP A 116 19.59 -4.86 0.18
N ILE A 117 18.98 -3.70 -0.05
CA ILE A 117 17.86 -3.17 0.75
C ILE A 117 16.51 -3.49 0.12
N TYR A 118 16.32 -3.18 -1.16
CA TYR A 118 15.02 -3.27 -1.81
C TYR A 118 14.70 -4.69 -2.23
N GLN A 119 13.63 -5.22 -1.67
CA GLN A 119 13.29 -6.64 -1.73
C GLN A 119 11.82 -6.86 -2.10
N ARG A 120 11.58 -8.04 -2.64
CA ARG A 120 10.26 -8.66 -2.75
C ARG A 120 9.82 -9.25 -1.40
N ASN A 121 8.53 -9.55 -1.27
CA ASN A 121 7.97 -10.20 -0.08
C ASN A 121 8.59 -11.57 0.22
N ASN A 122 9.12 -12.26 -0.80
CA ASN A 122 9.84 -13.53 -0.64
C ASN A 122 11.34 -13.37 -0.29
N GLY A 123 11.81 -12.14 -0.05
CA GLY A 123 13.21 -11.84 0.30
C GLY A 123 14.16 -11.71 -0.90
N THR A 124 13.70 -11.93 -2.14
CA THR A 124 14.55 -11.71 -3.32
C THR A 124 14.80 -10.22 -3.56
N LEU A 125 16.05 -9.85 -3.84
CA LEU A 125 16.42 -8.46 -4.15
C LEU A 125 15.81 -8.00 -5.48
N LEU A 126 15.41 -6.72 -5.54
CA LEU A 126 14.96 -6.09 -6.78
C LEU A 126 16.12 -5.76 -7.71
N GLN A 127 17.24 -5.29 -7.15
CA GLN A 127 18.45 -4.91 -7.89
C GLN A 127 19.68 -5.54 -7.23
N PRO A 128 19.90 -6.85 -7.39
CA PRO A 128 21.04 -7.55 -6.79
C PRO A 128 22.38 -7.04 -7.32
N THR A 129 23.48 -7.46 -6.70
CA THR A 129 24.83 -7.20 -7.22
C THR A 129 24.96 -7.63 -8.69
N ASN A 130 25.59 -6.79 -9.50
CA ASN A 130 25.75 -6.95 -10.95
C ASN A 130 24.42 -7.00 -11.72
N HIS A 131 23.36 -6.37 -11.20
CA HIS A 131 22.08 -6.28 -11.90
C HIS A 131 22.18 -5.56 -13.25
N ASN A 132 23.04 -4.54 -13.34
CA ASN A 132 23.43 -3.92 -14.60
C ASN A 132 24.86 -4.39 -14.97
N PRO A 133 25.04 -5.36 -15.88
CA PRO A 133 26.35 -5.87 -16.25
C PRO A 133 27.15 -4.91 -17.14
N ILE A 134 26.51 -3.85 -17.66
CA ILE A 134 27.16 -2.81 -18.49
C ILE A 134 27.89 -1.81 -17.60
N ALA A 135 27.43 -1.63 -16.35
CA ALA A 135 28.05 -0.72 -15.40
C ALA A 135 29.54 -1.08 -15.15
N PRO A 136 30.44 -0.08 -15.08
CA PRO A 136 31.85 -0.31 -14.81
C PRO A 136 32.11 -1.07 -13.50
N ALA A 137 33.07 -2.00 -13.55
CA ALA A 137 33.43 -2.83 -12.40
C ALA A 137 33.99 -2.03 -11.20
N ASP A 138 34.44 -0.80 -11.42
CA ASP A 138 34.96 0.10 -10.37
C ASP A 138 33.87 0.80 -9.55
N LYS A 139 32.59 0.54 -9.87
CA LYS A 139 31.40 1.10 -9.19
C LYS A 139 31.29 2.62 -9.29
N SER A 140 31.99 3.23 -10.26
CA SER A 140 31.96 4.68 -10.50
C SER A 140 30.61 5.18 -11.01
N CYS A 141 29.78 4.30 -11.60
CA CYS A 141 28.43 4.61 -12.10
C CYS A 141 27.31 4.03 -11.21
N ASP A 142 27.65 3.60 -9.98
CA ASP A 142 26.69 3.01 -9.05
C ASP A 142 26.13 4.09 -8.11
N ILE A 143 24.81 4.28 -8.14
CA ILE A 143 24.13 5.38 -7.45
C ILE A 143 24.30 5.29 -5.93
N PHE A 144 24.24 4.08 -5.37
CA PHE A 144 24.33 3.85 -3.92
C PHE A 144 25.77 3.59 -3.43
N ASN A 145 26.74 3.46 -4.34
CA ASN A 145 28.14 3.22 -3.97
C ASN A 145 28.88 4.53 -3.70
N ILE A 146 29.82 4.51 -2.74
CA ILE A 146 30.66 5.66 -2.40
C ILE A 146 31.52 6.17 -3.58
N SER A 147 31.96 5.28 -4.47
CA SER A 147 32.72 5.64 -5.69
C SER A 147 31.85 6.33 -6.75
N GLY A 148 30.54 6.09 -6.70
CA GLY A 148 29.56 6.61 -7.65
C GLY A 148 28.76 7.78 -7.08
N GLY A 149 27.46 7.54 -6.85
CA GLY A 149 26.50 8.57 -6.41
C GLY A 149 26.53 8.84 -4.90
N ASN A 150 26.97 7.87 -4.09
CA ASN A 150 26.98 7.91 -2.63
C ASN A 150 25.63 8.33 -2.02
N ILE A 151 24.53 7.87 -2.62
CA ILE A 151 23.19 8.09 -2.08
C ILE A 151 22.87 6.94 -1.11
N ASN A 152 22.26 7.27 0.03
CA ASN A 152 21.76 6.25 0.94
C ASN A 152 20.38 5.78 0.47
N PRO A 153 20.10 4.47 0.40
CA PRO A 153 18.77 3.97 0.09
C PRO A 153 17.71 4.50 1.07
N LEU A 154 16.64 5.12 0.55
CA LEU A 154 15.50 5.54 1.34
C LEU A 154 14.81 4.34 2.00
N THR A 155 14.46 4.49 3.28
CA THR A 155 13.57 3.59 4.01
C THR A 155 12.45 4.41 4.61
N LEU A 156 11.23 4.25 4.09
CA LEU A 156 10.08 5.01 4.56
C LEU A 156 9.58 4.51 5.92
N PRO A 157 9.06 5.41 6.77
CA PRO A 157 8.47 5.00 8.04
C PRO A 157 7.20 4.16 7.79
N PRO A 158 6.85 3.21 8.67
CA PRO A 158 5.70 2.33 8.47
C PRO A 158 4.34 3.03 8.34
N ALA A 159 4.26 4.33 8.64
CA ALA A 159 3.04 5.11 8.45
C ALA A 159 2.88 5.61 7.01
N ALA A 160 3.99 5.84 6.29
CA ALA A 160 4.02 6.25 4.89
C ALA A 160 3.84 5.08 3.92
N LEU A 161 3.79 3.85 4.43
CA LEU A 161 3.63 2.63 3.64
C LEU A 161 2.16 2.27 3.48
N GLY A 162 1.80 1.78 2.30
CA GLY A 162 0.54 1.12 2.05
C GLY A 162 0.43 -0.19 2.81
N GLN A 163 -0.76 -0.78 2.77
CA GLN A 163 -1.10 -2.00 3.52
C GLN A 163 -1.58 -3.13 2.61
N PHE A 164 -1.19 -3.11 1.33
CA PHE A 164 -1.67 -4.14 0.42
C PHE A 164 -1.16 -5.53 0.81
N ALA A 165 -1.99 -6.54 0.51
CA ALA A 165 -1.75 -7.91 0.92
C ALA A 165 -0.42 -8.41 0.37
N SER A 166 0.41 -8.96 1.26
CA SER A 166 1.71 -9.52 0.90
C SER A 166 1.56 -10.76 0.03
N VAL A 167 1.53 -10.57 -1.29
CA VAL A 167 1.60 -11.65 -2.27
C VAL A 167 3.06 -12.09 -2.41
N PRO A 168 3.37 -13.40 -2.41
CA PRO A 168 4.71 -13.89 -2.68
C PRO A 168 5.24 -13.39 -4.04
N GLY A 169 6.45 -12.86 -4.05
CA GLY A 169 7.08 -12.31 -5.26
C GLY A 169 6.68 -10.87 -5.60
N ALA A 170 5.63 -10.32 -4.99
CA ALA A 170 5.34 -8.89 -5.02
C ALA A 170 6.44 -8.07 -4.34
N TRP A 171 6.52 -6.80 -4.67
CA TRP A 171 7.49 -5.90 -4.07
C TRP A 171 7.05 -5.53 -2.66
N LYS A 172 7.99 -5.33 -1.74
CA LYS A 172 7.63 -4.85 -0.40
C LYS A 172 7.09 -3.41 -0.50
N PRO A 173 6.15 -3.01 0.37
CA PRO A 173 5.80 -1.59 0.52
C PRO A 173 7.04 -0.75 0.82
N GLY A 174 7.14 0.40 0.18
CA GLY A 174 8.29 1.31 0.22
C GLY A 174 9.51 0.85 -0.57
N ALA A 175 9.50 -0.34 -1.19
CA ALA A 175 10.60 -0.79 -2.00
C ALA A 175 10.72 0.07 -3.25
N ILE A 176 11.97 0.45 -3.57
CA ILE A 176 12.27 1.25 -4.74
C ILE A 176 12.75 0.35 -5.87
N ALA A 177 12.24 0.64 -7.06
CA ALA A 177 12.65 -0.02 -8.28
C ALA A 177 12.76 0.97 -9.42
N LEU A 178 13.43 0.55 -10.48
CA LEU A 178 13.77 1.41 -11.59
C LEU A 178 13.10 0.83 -12.83
N TYR A 179 12.21 1.58 -13.48
CA TYR A 179 11.48 1.14 -14.66
C TYR A 179 11.89 1.94 -15.89
N VAL A 180 11.57 1.36 -17.05
CA VAL A 180 11.59 2.07 -18.32
C VAL A 180 10.17 2.17 -18.87
N ARG A 181 9.66 3.38 -19.06
CA ARG A 181 8.32 3.67 -19.62
C ARG A 181 8.38 4.93 -20.45
N ASN A 182 7.46 5.08 -21.39
CA ASN A 182 7.20 6.36 -21.99
C ASN A 182 6.23 7.14 -21.08
N ILE A 183 6.60 8.37 -20.71
CA ILE A 183 5.64 9.29 -20.08
C ILE A 183 5.27 10.33 -21.13
N LEU A 184 3.98 10.47 -21.41
CA LEU A 184 3.52 11.39 -22.44
C LEU A 184 3.91 12.82 -22.07
N GLY A 185 4.55 13.53 -23.00
CA GLY A 185 5.01 14.91 -22.78
C GLY A 185 6.29 15.06 -21.97
N VAL A 186 6.96 13.96 -21.59
CA VAL A 186 8.32 13.96 -21.03
C VAL A 186 9.27 13.28 -22.03
N GLY A 187 10.43 13.87 -22.25
CA GLY A 187 11.36 13.37 -23.27
C GLY A 187 10.75 13.40 -24.67
N GLN A 188 11.07 12.40 -25.48
CA GLN A 188 10.50 12.15 -26.79
C GLN A 188 9.36 11.14 -26.67
N ASN A 189 8.16 11.53 -27.09
CA ASN A 189 6.99 10.65 -27.13
C ASN A 189 7.30 9.35 -27.92
N GLY A 190 6.91 8.21 -27.35
CA GLY A 190 7.21 6.88 -27.90
C GLY A 190 8.62 6.36 -27.60
N VAL A 191 9.43 7.10 -26.84
CA VAL A 191 10.73 6.66 -26.33
C VAL A 191 10.64 6.43 -24.82
N ASN A 192 11.27 5.36 -24.34
CA ASN A 192 11.25 5.05 -22.91
C ASN A 192 12.25 5.89 -22.13
N ASP A 193 11.76 6.47 -21.05
CA ASP A 193 12.48 7.19 -20.01
C ASP A 193 12.86 6.25 -18.86
N LEU A 194 13.90 6.62 -18.11
CA LEU A 194 14.26 5.92 -16.87
C LEU A 194 13.52 6.56 -15.69
N ILE A 195 12.76 5.76 -14.97
CA ILE A 195 11.87 6.20 -13.89
C ILE A 195 12.20 5.44 -12.62
N LEU A 196 12.26 6.16 -11.50
CA LEU A 196 12.24 5.60 -10.16
C LEU A 196 10.80 5.42 -9.73
N LEU A 197 10.48 4.23 -9.22
CA LEU A 197 9.18 3.88 -8.70
C LEU A 197 9.31 3.47 -7.23
N ILE A 198 8.49 4.05 -6.35
CA ILE A 198 8.33 3.59 -4.97
C ILE A 198 7.02 2.82 -4.88
N ASN A 199 7.12 1.57 -4.46
CA ASN A 199 5.98 0.67 -4.39
C ASN A 199 5.15 0.88 -3.14
N ASP A 200 3.83 0.86 -3.30
CA ASP A 200 2.84 0.82 -2.23
C ASP A 200 3.11 1.79 -1.08
N ILE A 201 3.03 3.09 -1.37
CA ILE A 201 2.97 4.12 -0.33
C ILE A 201 1.53 4.26 0.18
N SER A 202 1.34 4.93 1.31
CA SER A 202 -0.02 5.19 1.81
C SER A 202 -0.80 6.10 0.86
N GLU A 203 -2.12 5.93 0.78
CA GLU A 203 -3.02 6.80 0.00
C GLU A 203 -2.83 8.29 0.33
N ASN A 204 -2.77 8.62 1.63
CA ASN A 204 -2.58 10.01 2.07
C ASN A 204 -1.25 10.59 1.57
N ALA A 205 -0.15 9.83 1.62
CA ALA A 205 1.14 10.28 1.08
C ALA A 205 1.09 10.42 -0.45
N CYS A 206 0.36 9.54 -1.14
CA CYS A 206 0.17 9.60 -2.60
C CYS A 206 -0.62 10.84 -3.02
N SER A 207 -1.76 11.09 -2.38
CA SER A 207 -2.61 12.27 -2.61
C SER A 207 -1.84 13.56 -2.34
N GLU A 208 -1.12 13.62 -1.22
CA GLU A 208 -0.35 14.81 -0.85
C GLU A 208 0.83 15.05 -1.79
N THR A 209 1.48 13.98 -2.28
CA THR A 209 2.50 14.08 -3.33
C THR A 209 1.93 14.68 -4.61
N ASN A 210 0.75 14.25 -5.04
CA ASN A 210 0.07 14.80 -6.21
C ASN A 210 -0.30 16.26 -6.02
N ARG A 211 -0.83 16.62 -4.84
CA ARG A 211 -1.15 18.01 -4.49
C ARG A 211 0.08 18.93 -4.59
N LEU A 212 1.23 18.47 -4.08
CA LEU A 212 2.50 19.19 -4.19
C LEU A 212 2.99 19.33 -5.65
N ASN A 213 2.64 18.38 -6.51
CA ASN A 213 2.96 18.38 -7.95
C ASN A 213 1.85 18.97 -8.83
N GLN A 214 0.84 19.62 -8.23
CA GLN A 214 -0.29 20.24 -8.93
C GLN A 214 -1.08 19.22 -9.77
N ILE A 215 -1.43 18.10 -9.13
CA ILE A 215 -2.33 17.05 -9.63
C ILE A 215 -3.40 16.91 -8.55
N GLU A 216 -4.67 17.06 -8.90
CA GLU A 216 -5.76 17.18 -7.90
C GLU A 216 -6.14 15.84 -7.28
N ASP A 217 -6.24 14.79 -8.10
CA ASP A 217 -6.65 13.45 -7.68
C ASP A 217 -5.49 12.44 -7.76
N ILE A 218 -5.75 11.19 -7.39
CA ILE A 218 -4.86 10.06 -7.67
C ILE A 218 -5.40 9.35 -8.92
N PRO A 219 -4.76 9.51 -10.09
CA PRO A 219 -5.21 8.85 -11.30
C PRO A 219 -5.09 7.33 -11.18
N GLU A 220 -6.05 6.62 -11.74
CA GLU A 220 -5.97 5.17 -11.88
C GLU A 220 -5.33 4.82 -13.23
N GLU A 221 -4.37 3.91 -13.20
CA GLU A 221 -3.70 3.41 -14.40
C GLU A 221 -3.91 1.88 -14.50
N ASP A 222 -4.55 1.44 -15.58
CA ASP A 222 -4.77 0.02 -15.93
C ASP A 222 -3.64 -0.55 -16.81
N ASP A 223 -2.64 0.30 -17.07
CA ASP A 223 -1.53 -0.08 -17.90
C ASP A 223 -0.83 -1.31 -17.33
N THR A 224 -0.82 -2.38 -18.12
CA THR A 224 -0.35 -3.68 -17.66
C THR A 224 1.17 -3.60 -17.51
N LEU A 225 1.63 -3.32 -16.29
CA LEU A 225 3.04 -3.49 -15.96
C LEU A 225 3.36 -4.97 -16.22
N PRO A 226 4.28 -5.27 -17.14
CA PRO A 226 4.51 -6.64 -17.51
C PRO A 226 5.14 -7.42 -16.32
N THR A 227 5.04 -8.76 -16.35
CA THR A 227 5.13 -9.63 -15.15
C THR A 227 6.51 -10.23 -14.76
N SER A 228 7.53 -10.30 -15.64
CA SER A 228 8.92 -10.67 -15.32
C SER A 228 10.02 -9.76 -15.94
N GLY A 229 11.02 -9.33 -15.13
CA GLY A 229 12.29 -8.76 -15.63
C GLY A 229 12.46 -7.23 -15.70
N TYR A 230 11.65 -6.43 -14.98
CA TYR A 230 11.48 -4.99 -15.27
C TYR A 230 12.21 -3.97 -14.42
N THR A 231 13.17 -4.37 -13.61
CA THR A 231 14.11 -3.39 -13.07
C THR A 231 15.14 -3.04 -14.14
N PHE A 232 15.45 -1.75 -14.29
CA PHE A 232 16.44 -1.28 -15.23
C PHE A 232 17.78 -1.96 -14.98
N SER A 233 18.27 -2.65 -16.02
CA SER A 233 19.52 -3.43 -16.04
C SER A 233 20.51 -2.91 -17.08
N GLY A 234 20.41 -1.62 -17.42
CA GLY A 234 21.22 -0.98 -18.46
C GLY A 234 20.60 -1.01 -19.86
N THR A 235 19.32 -1.40 -19.99
CA THR A 235 18.63 -1.47 -21.27
C THR A 235 17.28 -0.76 -21.24
N TYR A 236 16.98 0.00 -22.29
CA TYR A 236 15.68 0.63 -22.52
C TYR A 236 14.83 -0.26 -23.42
N SER A 237 14.51 -1.46 -22.92
CA SER A 237 13.64 -2.39 -23.62
C SER A 237 12.29 -1.74 -23.89
N ALA A 238 11.69 -2.00 -25.05
CA ALA A 238 10.39 -1.44 -25.44
C ALA A 238 9.33 -1.75 -24.38
N SER A 239 8.57 -0.73 -23.97
CA SER A 239 7.41 -0.88 -23.11
C SER A 239 6.21 -0.47 -23.96
N ALA A 240 5.15 -1.29 -23.94
CA ALA A 240 3.90 -0.96 -24.60
C ALA A 240 3.02 -0.03 -23.76
N ALA A 241 3.39 0.20 -22.49
CA ALA A 241 2.67 1.00 -21.52
C ALA A 241 3.16 2.46 -21.56
N ILE A 242 2.24 3.39 -21.77
CA ILE A 242 2.47 4.83 -21.87
C ILE A 242 1.77 5.47 -20.67
N LEU A 243 2.50 6.13 -19.79
CA LEU A 243 1.86 6.85 -18.68
C LEU A 243 1.29 8.18 -19.16
N GLY A 244 0.04 8.46 -18.80
CA GLY A 244 -0.66 9.70 -19.12
C GLY A 244 -1.43 9.72 -20.43
N ASP A 245 -1.61 8.58 -21.10
CA ASP A 245 -2.56 8.45 -22.22
C ASP A 245 -4.01 8.30 -21.73
N ASP A 246 -4.22 7.54 -20.65
CA ASP A 246 -5.50 7.37 -19.96
C ASP A 246 -5.71 8.38 -18.81
N ALA A 247 -4.62 9.02 -18.34
CA ALA A 247 -4.64 10.06 -17.30
C ALA A 247 -3.97 11.38 -17.79
N PRO A 248 -4.68 12.23 -18.56
CA PRO A 248 -4.11 13.43 -19.18
C PRO A 248 -3.46 14.43 -18.22
N GLU A 249 -3.86 14.43 -16.95
CA GLU A 249 -3.27 15.24 -15.87
C GLU A 249 -1.80 14.89 -15.57
N LEU A 250 -1.34 13.70 -15.98
CA LEU A 250 0.05 13.25 -15.85
C LEU A 250 0.95 13.76 -16.99
N VAL A 251 0.37 14.29 -18.08
CA VAL A 251 1.14 14.70 -19.25
C VAL A 251 2.14 15.80 -18.90
N GLY A 252 3.41 15.54 -19.21
CA GLY A 252 4.53 16.46 -18.92
C GLY A 252 4.95 16.50 -17.46
N LYS A 253 4.35 15.68 -16.57
CA LYS A 253 4.75 15.60 -15.16
C LYS A 253 5.93 14.64 -15.02
N THR A 254 6.96 15.07 -14.30
CA THR A 254 8.15 14.26 -14.02
C THR A 254 8.12 13.60 -12.64
N ALA A 255 7.18 13.98 -11.78
CA ALA A 255 6.95 13.41 -10.47
C ALA A 255 5.44 13.37 -10.19
N PHE A 256 4.93 12.19 -9.87
CA PHE A 256 3.49 11.98 -9.61
C PHE A 256 3.25 10.64 -8.94
N CYS A 257 2.05 10.45 -8.41
CA CYS A 257 1.60 9.21 -7.82
C CYS A 257 0.31 8.73 -8.49
N ILE A 258 0.20 7.43 -8.70
CA ILE A 258 -0.96 6.78 -9.31
C ILE A 258 -1.46 5.66 -8.41
N LYS A 259 -2.71 5.26 -8.61
CA LYS A 259 -3.26 4.01 -8.08
C LYS A 259 -3.27 2.97 -9.18
N ARG A 260 -2.65 1.82 -8.92
CA ARG A 260 -2.60 0.73 -9.90
C ARG A 260 -3.94 0.01 -9.96
N ASN A 261 -4.56 -0.08 -11.12
CA ASN A 261 -5.78 -0.85 -11.33
C ASN A 261 -5.50 -1.99 -12.32
N GLY A 262 -4.87 -3.09 -11.89
CA GLY A 262 -4.53 -4.17 -12.82
C GLY A 262 -4.09 -5.46 -12.14
N THR A 263 -4.25 -6.59 -12.82
CA THR A 263 -4.12 -7.95 -12.25
C THR A 263 -2.68 -8.46 -12.07
N ALA A 264 -1.66 -7.65 -12.41
CA ALA A 264 -0.24 -8.04 -12.38
C ALA A 264 0.56 -7.27 -11.30
N LEU A 265 1.68 -7.84 -10.85
CA LEU A 265 2.65 -7.22 -9.92
C LEU A 265 3.15 -5.84 -10.45
N PRO A 266 3.49 -4.86 -9.58
CA PRO A 266 4.03 -5.04 -8.23
C PRO A 266 3.03 -5.19 -7.08
N THR A 267 1.77 -4.72 -7.17
CA THR A 267 0.58 -5.22 -6.42
C THR A 267 -0.67 -4.51 -6.95
N GLU A 268 -1.75 -5.23 -7.23
CA GLU A 268 -3.05 -4.64 -7.63
C GLU A 268 -3.60 -3.72 -6.53
N GLY A 269 -4.05 -2.52 -6.90
CA GLY A 269 -4.57 -1.49 -5.99
C GLY A 269 -3.52 -0.62 -5.31
N ALA A 270 -2.22 -0.99 -5.38
CA ALA A 270 -1.16 -0.25 -4.70
C ALA A 270 -0.98 1.17 -5.24
N TYR A 271 -0.57 2.08 -4.34
CA TYR A 271 -0.22 3.46 -4.69
C TYR A 271 1.27 3.56 -5.04
N LEU A 272 1.57 4.05 -6.24
CA LEU A 272 2.90 4.02 -6.81
C LEU A 272 3.39 5.44 -7.09
N TYR A 273 4.45 5.86 -6.40
CA TYR A 273 5.13 7.11 -6.72
C TYR A 273 6.10 6.90 -7.89
N HIS A 274 6.09 7.83 -8.83
CA HIS A 274 6.93 7.86 -10.02
C HIS A 274 7.79 9.13 -10.02
N GLN A 275 9.07 8.98 -10.34
CA GLN A 275 10.01 10.07 -10.55
C GLN A 275 10.86 9.79 -11.78
N VAL A 276 10.84 10.70 -12.75
CA VAL A 276 11.72 10.61 -13.94
C VAL A 276 13.15 10.94 -13.53
N LEU A 277 14.07 10.04 -13.85
CA LEU A 277 15.51 10.20 -13.63
C LEU A 277 16.23 10.63 -14.91
N ILE A 278 15.87 10.02 -16.04
CA ILE A 278 16.42 10.35 -17.37
C ILE A 278 15.25 10.39 -18.35
N ALA A 279 14.96 11.57 -18.88
CA ALA A 279 14.09 11.75 -20.03
C ALA A 279 14.91 11.56 -21.32
N ARG A 280 14.42 10.75 -22.27
CA ARG A 280 15.12 10.39 -23.51
C ARG A 280 14.42 10.87 -24.76
#